data_AF-A0A1F3ZMG6-F1
#
_entry.id   AF-A0A1F3ZMG6-F1
#
_cell.length_a   1.000
_cell.length_b   1.000
_cell.length_c   1.000
_cell.angle_alpha   90.00
_cell.angle_beta   90.00
_cell.angle_gamma   90.00
#
_symmetry.space_group_name_H-M   'P 1'
#
loop_
_entity.id
_entity.type
_entity.pdbx_description
1 polymer ?
#
loop_
_entity_poly.entity_id
_entity_poly.type
_entity_poly.pdbx_seq_one_letter_code
_entity_poly.pdbx_strand_id
1 'polypeptide(L)'
;MKRRRKRREQPLEDAKLEKVRRLRLKRPARRGTGKGALIKGMTRRLPHEILGNPLFREGLAGVMRGYAGIYALYKGSKLYYVGLTRNLFGRIRWHLRDRHAQKWDSFVIFRIKRVNYLKDIETLLMHLVTTQGNRVKGKVPRDADINRVLRVILREETAEIRKIARALG
;
A
#
# COMPACT_ATOMS: atom_id res chain seq x y z
N MET A 1 34.09 0.65 -34.17
CA MET A 1 34.55 -0.01 -32.91
C MET A 1 33.45 -0.24 -31.84
N LYS A 2 32.30 0.45 -31.84
CA LYS A 2 31.24 0.32 -30.80
C LYS A 2 30.32 -0.92 -30.91
N ARG A 3 30.30 -1.65 -32.04
CA ARG A 3 29.38 -2.81 -32.25
C ARG A 3 29.85 -4.12 -31.61
N ARG A 4 31.14 -4.29 -31.30
CA ARG A 4 31.70 -5.52 -30.70
C ARG A 4 31.47 -5.64 -29.18
N ARG A 5 31.30 -4.53 -28.45
CA ARG A 5 30.99 -4.56 -26.99
C ARG A 5 29.56 -5.02 -26.70
N LYS A 6 28.57 -4.55 -27.47
CA LYS A 6 27.15 -4.89 -27.32
C LYS A 6 26.85 -6.41 -27.39
N ARG A 7 27.57 -7.15 -28.25
CA ARG A 7 27.38 -8.61 -28.43
C ARG A 7 27.92 -9.47 -27.26
N ARG A 8 28.85 -8.96 -26.44
CA ARG A 8 29.42 -9.67 -25.28
C ARG A 8 28.64 -9.40 -23.98
N GLU A 9 27.92 -8.29 -23.90
CA GLU A 9 27.11 -7.92 -22.71
C GLU A 9 25.76 -8.63 -22.69
N GLN A 10 25.16 -8.88 -23.86
CA GLN A 10 23.86 -9.55 -24.02
C GLN A 10 23.78 -10.94 -23.35
N PRO A 11 24.76 -11.85 -23.55
CA PRO A 11 24.76 -13.17 -22.90
C PRO A 11 24.82 -13.10 -21.37
N LEU A 12 25.47 -12.08 -20.81
CA LEU A 12 25.58 -11.88 -19.37
C LEU A 12 24.26 -11.34 -18.77
N GLU A 13 23.57 -10.46 -19.48
CA GLU A 13 22.25 -9.97 -19.09
C GLU A 13 21.19 -11.08 -19.12
N ASP A 14 21.22 -11.91 -20.16
CA ASP A 14 20.31 -13.06 -20.32
C ASP A 14 20.53 -14.09 -19.20
N ALA A 15 21.80 -14.39 -18.86
CA ALA A 15 22.12 -15.29 -17.75
C ALA A 15 21.64 -14.74 -16.39
N LYS A 16 21.74 -13.42 -16.17
CA LYS A 16 21.22 -12.77 -14.95
C LYS A 16 19.70 -12.85 -14.89
N LEU A 17 19.01 -12.63 -16.01
CA LEU A 17 17.55 -12.72 -16.10
C LEU A 17 17.06 -14.14 -15.82
N GLU A 18 17.72 -15.14 -16.41
CA GLU A 18 17.42 -16.55 -16.19
C GLU A 18 17.62 -16.94 -14.71
N LYS A 19 18.69 -16.46 -14.07
CA LYS A 19 18.90 -16.63 -12.63
C LYS A 19 17.76 -16.03 -11.79
N VAL A 20 17.29 -14.82 -12.13
CA VAL A 20 16.16 -14.16 -11.45
C VAL A 20 14.87 -14.98 -11.60
N ARG A 21 14.61 -15.53 -12.78
CA ARG A 21 13.44 -16.39 -13.03
C ARG A 21 13.47 -17.66 -12.20
N ARG A 22 14.64 -18.28 -12.03
CA ARG A 22 14.83 -19.47 -11.17
C ARG A 22 14.69 -19.18 -9.68
N LEU A 23 15.00 -17.95 -9.24
CA LEU A 23 14.83 -17.50 -7.86
C LEU A 23 13.38 -17.21 -7.46
N ARG A 24 12.40 -17.40 -8.36
CA ARG A 24 10.97 -17.31 -8.01
C ARG A 24 10.72 -18.08 -6.73
N LEU A 25 10.30 -17.35 -5.70
CA LEU A 25 10.11 -17.84 -4.34
C LEU A 25 9.38 -19.19 -4.39
N LYS A 26 10.09 -20.28 -4.05
CA LYS A 26 9.45 -21.57 -3.78
C LYS A 26 8.35 -21.29 -2.75
N ARG A 27 7.09 -21.68 -3.06
CA ARG A 27 6.01 -21.61 -2.07
C ARG A 27 6.44 -22.50 -0.89
N PRO A 28 6.74 -21.96 0.30
CA PRO A 28 7.03 -22.83 1.41
C PRO A 28 5.73 -23.56 1.76
N ALA A 29 5.75 -24.88 1.67
CA ALA A 29 4.78 -25.70 2.35
C ALA A 29 5.18 -25.74 3.83
N ARG A 30 4.35 -25.21 4.73
CA ARG A 30 4.00 -25.83 6.03
C ARG A 30 3.16 -24.93 6.94
N ARG A 31 2.44 -25.63 7.82
CA ARG A 31 1.49 -25.20 8.85
C ARG A 31 2.17 -24.31 9.92
N GLY A 32 1.42 -23.39 10.53
CA GLY A 32 1.77 -22.78 11.82
C GLY A 32 1.57 -21.26 11.93
N THR A 33 0.73 -20.88 12.90
CA THR A 33 0.41 -19.52 13.39
C THR A 33 -0.43 -18.62 12.47
N GLY A 34 -1.37 -17.86 13.05
CA GLY A 34 -2.17 -16.86 12.33
C GLY A 34 -1.36 -15.68 11.77
N LYS A 35 -0.06 -15.58 12.09
CA LYS A 35 0.84 -14.56 11.54
C LYS A 35 0.94 -14.72 10.02
N GLY A 36 0.73 -13.63 9.32
CA GLY A 36 0.64 -13.61 7.86
C GLY A 36 -0.67 -14.18 7.28
N ALA A 37 -1.73 -14.33 8.07
CA ALA A 37 -3.08 -14.59 7.55
C ALA A 37 -3.58 -13.45 6.65
N LEU A 38 -3.20 -12.20 6.97
CA LEU A 38 -3.52 -11.00 6.21
C LEU A 38 -2.34 -10.53 5.34
N ILE A 39 -1.22 -10.13 5.95
CA ILE A 39 -0.03 -9.62 5.25
C ILE A 39 0.96 -10.76 4.99
N LYS A 40 1.17 -11.12 3.72
CA LYS A 40 2.10 -12.19 3.28
C LYS A 40 3.54 -11.76 3.08
N GLY A 41 3.81 -10.48 3.25
CA GLY A 41 5.16 -9.94 3.19
C GLY A 41 5.14 -8.47 2.81
N MET A 42 6.24 -7.81 3.09
CA MET A 42 6.45 -6.41 2.78
C MET A 42 7.85 -6.20 2.23
N THR A 43 8.04 -5.13 1.48
CA THR A 43 9.39 -4.68 1.12
C THR A 43 9.92 -3.71 2.16
N ARG A 44 11.23 -3.52 2.19
CA ARG A 44 11.79 -2.27 2.71
C ARG A 44 11.46 -1.13 1.76
N ARG A 45 11.88 0.10 2.09
CA ARG A 45 11.78 1.25 1.18
C ARG A 45 12.62 0.99 -0.05
N LEU A 46 11.98 1.03 -1.22
CA LEU A 46 12.59 0.75 -2.51
C LEU A 46 12.60 2.04 -3.34
N PRO A 47 13.70 2.40 -4.01
CA PRO A 47 13.74 3.54 -4.91
C PRO A 47 12.93 3.24 -6.18
N HIS A 48 12.25 4.22 -6.77
CA HIS A 48 11.36 3.99 -7.91
C HIS A 48 12.08 3.55 -9.19
N GLU A 49 13.38 3.84 -9.30
CA GLU A 49 14.24 3.58 -10.46
C GLU A 49 14.32 2.07 -10.76
N ILE A 50 14.15 1.23 -9.73
CA ILE A 50 14.15 -0.23 -9.90
C ILE A 50 12.98 -0.71 -10.77
N LEU A 51 11.91 0.08 -10.90
CA LEU A 51 10.78 -0.21 -11.80
C LEU A 51 11.18 -0.02 -13.27
N GLY A 52 12.18 0.84 -13.52
CA GLY A 52 12.82 1.07 -14.81
C GLY A 52 13.77 -0.04 -15.21
N ASN A 53 14.50 -0.62 -14.25
CA ASN A 53 15.50 -1.66 -14.51
C ASN A 53 14.85 -3.02 -14.89
N PRO A 54 15.21 -3.63 -16.05
CA PRO A 54 14.59 -4.89 -16.52
C PRO A 54 14.72 -6.08 -15.55
N LEU A 55 15.86 -6.26 -14.88
CA LEU A 55 16.09 -7.38 -13.98
C LEU A 55 15.23 -7.26 -12.71
N PHE A 56 15.24 -6.09 -12.09
CA PHE A 56 14.41 -5.83 -10.91
C PHE A 56 12.93 -5.86 -11.26
N ARG A 57 12.56 -5.36 -12.44
CA ARG A 57 11.20 -5.41 -12.96
C ARG A 57 10.67 -6.84 -13.06
N GLU A 58 11.46 -7.77 -13.61
CA GLU A 58 11.08 -9.18 -13.72
C GLU A 58 10.93 -9.82 -12.33
N GLY A 59 11.89 -9.58 -11.43
CA GLY A 59 11.84 -10.08 -10.05
C GLY A 59 10.61 -9.57 -9.28
N LEU A 60 10.38 -8.26 -9.32
CA LEU A 60 9.21 -7.63 -8.69
C LEU A 60 7.90 -8.12 -9.30
N ALA A 61 7.82 -8.25 -10.62
CA ALA A 61 6.65 -8.83 -11.28
C ALA A 61 6.41 -10.25 -10.76
N GLY A 62 7.44 -11.09 -10.61
CA GLY A 62 7.30 -12.44 -10.06
C GLY A 62 6.77 -12.46 -8.61
N VAL A 63 7.27 -11.56 -7.76
CA VAL A 63 6.93 -11.51 -6.33
C VAL A 63 5.56 -10.87 -6.05
N MET A 64 5.13 -9.96 -6.92
CA MET A 64 3.91 -9.15 -6.74
C MET A 64 2.72 -9.62 -7.60
N ARG A 65 2.96 -10.42 -8.65
CA ARG A 65 1.89 -10.92 -9.53
C ARG A 65 0.90 -11.77 -8.75
N GLY A 66 -0.39 -11.54 -9.01
CA GLY A 66 -1.50 -12.23 -8.35
C GLY A 66 -1.75 -11.81 -6.90
N TYR A 67 -1.04 -10.80 -6.38
CA TYR A 67 -1.29 -10.25 -5.06
C TYR A 67 -2.02 -8.91 -5.13
N ALA A 68 -3.11 -8.84 -4.36
CA ALA A 68 -3.65 -7.58 -3.88
C ALA A 68 -2.73 -7.03 -2.77
N GLY A 69 -2.90 -5.75 -2.43
CA GLY A 69 -2.12 -5.18 -1.35
C GLY A 69 -2.24 -3.68 -1.20
N ILE A 70 -1.44 -3.17 -0.28
CA ILE A 70 -1.23 -1.74 -0.03
C ILE A 70 0.11 -1.34 -0.66
N TYR A 71 0.15 -0.14 -1.22
CA TYR A 71 1.38 0.53 -1.61
C TYR A 71 1.43 1.92 -0.98
N ALA A 72 2.61 2.29 -0.50
CA ALA A 72 2.91 3.59 0.07
C ALA A 72 4.00 4.24 -0.77
N LEU A 73 3.73 5.43 -1.31
CA LEU A 73 4.66 6.24 -2.09
C LEU A 73 5.22 7.36 -1.21
N TYR A 74 6.52 7.59 -1.29
CA TYR A 74 7.25 8.54 -0.46
C TYR A 74 7.97 9.57 -1.32
N LYS A 75 8.11 10.77 -0.78
CA LYS A 75 9.05 11.80 -1.27
C LYS A 75 10.06 12.07 -0.15
N GLY A 76 11.28 11.57 -0.34
CA GLY A 76 12.31 11.51 0.69
C GLY A 76 11.83 10.68 1.89
N SER A 77 11.82 11.31 3.07
CA SER A 77 11.32 10.68 4.29
C SER A 77 9.79 10.72 4.42
N LYS A 78 9.11 11.60 3.69
CA LYS A 78 7.68 11.91 3.89
C LYS A 78 6.78 10.97 3.09
N LEU A 79 5.73 10.47 3.74
CA LEU A 79 4.69 9.68 3.09
C LEU A 79 3.80 10.58 2.22
N TYR A 80 3.81 10.35 0.92
CA TYR A 80 3.12 11.17 -0.07
C TYR A 80 1.73 10.63 -0.46
N TYR A 81 1.61 9.31 -0.60
CA TYR A 81 0.37 8.67 -1.03
C TYR A 81 0.29 7.24 -0.52
N VAL A 82 -0.90 6.81 -0.09
CA VAL A 82 -1.19 5.42 0.25
C VAL A 82 -2.40 4.98 -0.55
N GLY A 83 -2.27 3.83 -1.21
CA GLY A 83 -3.36 3.26 -1.97
C GLY A 83 -3.40 1.75 -1.87
N LEU A 84 -4.55 1.19 -2.26
CA LEU A 84 -4.80 -0.23 -2.28
C LEU A 84 -5.12 -0.67 -3.70
N THR A 85 -4.84 -1.93 -4.00
CA THR A 85 -5.08 -2.47 -5.33
C THR A 85 -5.15 -3.98 -5.32
N ARG A 86 -5.85 -4.54 -6.31
CA ARG A 86 -5.82 -5.98 -6.62
C ARG A 86 -4.62 -6.37 -7.49
N ASN A 87 -3.91 -5.39 -8.07
CA ASN A 87 -2.73 -5.58 -8.90
C ASN A 87 -1.61 -4.62 -8.47
N LEU A 88 -0.85 -5.01 -7.44
CA LEU A 88 0.23 -4.21 -6.87
C LEU A 88 1.24 -3.73 -7.91
N PHE A 89 1.71 -4.63 -8.76
CA PHE A 89 2.77 -4.32 -9.72
C PHE A 89 2.29 -3.35 -10.80
N GLY A 90 1.12 -3.61 -11.37
CA GLY A 90 0.52 -2.73 -12.37
C GLY A 90 0.26 -1.33 -11.82
N ARG A 91 -0.27 -1.24 -10.59
CA ARG A 91 -0.65 0.05 -9.99
C ARG A 91 0.56 0.93 -9.65
N ILE A 92 1.61 0.38 -9.05
CA ILE A 92 2.81 1.17 -8.73
C ILE A 92 3.47 1.69 -10.01
N ARG A 93 3.54 0.86 -11.06
CA ARG A 93 4.06 1.31 -12.36
C ARG A 93 3.19 2.38 -13.00
N TRP A 94 1.88 2.30 -12.83
CA TRP A 94 0.96 3.33 -13.31
C TRP A 94 1.25 4.69 -12.68
N HIS A 95 1.69 4.73 -11.41
CA HIS A 95 2.08 5.96 -10.72
C HIS A 95 3.35 6.64 -11.23
N LEU A 96 4.06 6.02 -12.16
CA LEU A 96 5.14 6.68 -12.90
C LEU A 96 4.62 7.64 -13.97
N ARG A 97 3.35 7.53 -14.37
CA ARG A 97 2.76 8.27 -15.49
C ARG A 97 1.42 8.95 -15.22
N ASP A 98 0.83 8.72 -14.05
CA ASP A 98 -0.45 9.32 -13.70
C ASP A 98 -0.29 10.64 -12.94
N ARG A 99 -1.36 11.14 -12.31
CA ARG A 99 -1.32 12.38 -11.51
C ARG A 99 -0.28 12.40 -10.38
N HIS A 100 0.25 11.24 -10.00
CA HIS A 100 1.29 11.07 -8.99
C HIS A 100 2.71 11.06 -9.57
N ALA A 101 2.87 11.07 -10.90
CA ALA A 101 4.17 11.08 -11.56
C ALA A 101 5.08 12.19 -11.01
N GLN A 102 6.36 11.87 -10.82
CA GLN A 102 7.43 12.76 -10.30
C GLN A 102 7.24 13.33 -8.88
N LYS A 103 6.14 12.98 -8.19
CA LYS A 103 5.83 13.46 -6.83
C LYS A 103 6.29 12.52 -5.72
N TRP A 104 6.95 11.43 -6.09
CA TRP A 104 7.50 10.43 -5.18
C TRP A 104 8.83 9.92 -5.76
N ASP A 105 9.71 9.40 -4.91
CA ASP A 105 11.03 8.85 -5.25
C ASP A 105 11.20 7.40 -4.77
N SER A 106 10.37 6.96 -3.82
CA SER A 106 10.51 5.64 -3.22
C SER A 106 9.16 5.07 -2.77
N PHE A 107 9.11 3.75 -2.56
CA PHE A 107 7.88 3.06 -2.24
C PHE A 107 8.09 1.87 -1.31
N VAL A 108 7.01 1.50 -0.60
CA VAL A 108 6.89 0.27 0.19
C VAL A 108 5.62 -0.46 -0.25
N ILE A 109 5.66 -1.79 -0.29
CA ILE A 109 4.47 -2.61 -0.53
C ILE A 109 4.18 -3.56 0.63
N PHE A 110 2.90 -3.90 0.76
CA PHE A 110 2.41 -4.95 1.63
C PHE A 110 1.51 -5.87 0.79
N ARG A 111 1.90 -7.14 0.66
CA ARG A 111 1.10 -8.14 -0.06
C ARG A 111 0.00 -8.67 0.85
N ILE A 112 -1.25 -8.65 0.39
CA ILE A 112 -2.42 -9.12 1.13
C ILE A 112 -3.01 -10.35 0.44
N LYS A 113 -3.28 -11.41 1.21
CA LYS A 113 -3.89 -12.66 0.67
C LYS A 113 -5.42 -12.63 0.66
N ARG A 114 -6.05 -11.99 1.65
CA ARG A 114 -7.51 -11.93 1.81
C ARG A 114 -8.04 -10.60 1.30
N VAL A 115 -8.52 -10.57 0.06
CA VAL A 115 -9.00 -9.35 -0.62
C VAL A 115 -10.27 -8.79 0.02
N ASN A 116 -11.03 -9.59 0.78
CA ASN A 116 -12.28 -9.17 1.40
C ASN A 116 -12.09 -8.05 2.44
N TYR A 117 -10.94 -8.00 3.12
CA TYR A 117 -10.62 -6.93 4.07
C TYR A 117 -9.95 -5.71 3.43
N LEU A 118 -9.76 -5.70 2.10
CA LEU A 118 -9.03 -4.62 1.43
C LEU A 118 -9.73 -3.28 1.64
N LYS A 119 -11.07 -3.24 1.57
CA LYS A 119 -11.86 -2.01 1.78
C LYS A 119 -11.76 -1.50 3.22
N ASP A 120 -11.77 -2.39 4.21
CA ASP A 120 -11.68 -2.00 5.62
C ASP A 120 -10.30 -1.42 5.94
N ILE A 121 -9.25 -2.03 5.38
CA ILE A 121 -7.87 -1.54 5.49
C ILE A 121 -7.70 -0.20 4.77
N GLU A 122 -8.36 -0.02 3.63
CA GLU A 122 -8.40 1.27 2.93
C GLU A 122 -9.00 2.36 3.81
N THR A 123 -10.17 2.10 4.38
CA THR A 123 -10.82 3.02 5.31
C THR A 123 -9.91 3.34 6.50
N LEU A 124 -9.31 2.33 7.14
CA LEU A 124 -8.37 2.53 8.25
C LEU A 124 -7.20 3.46 7.86
N LEU A 125 -6.54 3.19 6.74
CA LEU A 125 -5.38 3.96 6.30
C LEU A 125 -5.74 5.40 5.93
N MET A 126 -6.93 5.64 5.36
CA MET A 126 -7.41 6.98 5.01
C MET A 126 -7.77 7.83 6.23
N HIS A 127 -8.11 7.20 7.36
CA HIS A 127 -8.37 7.92 8.63
C HIS A 127 -7.09 8.15 9.44
N LEU A 128 -6.12 7.24 9.37
CA LEU A 128 -4.84 7.38 10.10
C LEU A 128 -3.82 8.29 9.40
N VAL A 129 -3.86 8.36 8.07
CA VAL A 129 -2.84 9.06 7.29
C VAL A 129 -3.47 10.19 6.48
N THR A 130 -3.18 11.42 6.89
CA THR A 130 -3.43 12.59 6.03
C THR A 130 -2.26 12.73 5.07
N THR A 131 -2.45 12.38 3.80
CA THR A 131 -1.44 12.61 2.76
C THR A 131 -1.94 13.64 1.76
N GLN A 132 -1.00 14.39 1.17
CA GLN A 132 -1.33 15.34 0.11
C GLN A 132 -1.98 14.67 -1.12
N GLY A 133 -1.71 13.36 -1.35
CA GLY A 133 -2.22 12.62 -2.49
C GLY A 133 -3.61 11.97 -2.31
N ASN A 134 -4.08 11.78 -1.07
CA ASN A 134 -5.36 11.14 -0.77
C ASN A 134 -6.48 12.20 -0.66
N ARG A 135 -7.39 12.24 -1.65
CA ARG A 135 -8.43 13.29 -1.77
C ARG A 135 -9.78 12.95 -1.13
N VAL A 136 -10.03 11.68 -0.83
CA VAL A 136 -11.31 11.19 -0.30
C VAL A 136 -11.02 10.55 1.06
N LYS A 137 -12.00 10.51 1.97
CA LYS A 137 -11.96 9.73 3.22
C LYS A 137 -12.81 8.47 3.05
N GLY A 138 -12.35 7.32 3.55
CA GLY A 138 -13.13 6.08 3.50
C GLY A 138 -14.40 6.20 4.34
N LYS A 139 -15.51 5.63 3.86
CA LYS A 139 -16.78 5.62 4.61
C LYS A 139 -16.76 4.48 5.62
N VAL A 140 -17.03 4.79 6.88
CA VAL A 140 -17.30 3.80 7.94
C VAL A 140 -18.81 3.54 7.95
N PRO A 141 -19.28 2.29 8.09
CA PRO A 141 -20.70 1.98 8.26
C PRO A 141 -21.32 2.79 9.41
N ARG A 142 -22.52 3.35 9.17
CA ARG A 142 -23.16 4.34 10.06
C ARG A 142 -23.59 3.75 11.41
N ASP A 143 -23.86 2.45 11.42
CA ASP A 143 -24.21 1.61 12.56
C ASP A 143 -23.01 1.28 13.46
N ALA A 144 -21.79 1.40 12.94
CA ALA A 144 -20.53 1.19 13.68
C ALA A 144 -19.82 2.51 14.07
N ASP A 145 -20.42 3.68 13.80
CA ASP A 145 -19.83 4.98 14.12
C ASP A 145 -19.97 5.30 15.62
N ILE A 146 -18.91 5.01 16.38
CA ILE A 146 -18.82 5.32 17.82
C ILE A 146 -19.08 6.80 18.09
N ASN A 147 -18.70 7.73 17.19
CA ASN A 147 -18.95 9.16 17.37
C ASN A 147 -20.43 9.51 17.32
N ARG A 148 -21.26 8.68 16.68
CA ARG A 148 -22.71 8.86 16.72
C ARG A 148 -23.22 8.62 18.14
N VAL A 149 -22.78 7.55 18.79
CA VAL A 149 -23.17 7.24 20.18
C VAL A 149 -22.69 8.34 21.11
N LEU A 150 -21.42 8.76 21.01
CA LEU A 150 -20.88 9.84 21.83
C LEU A 150 -21.60 11.17 21.64
N ARG A 151 -22.05 11.49 20.41
CA ARG A 151 -22.86 12.70 20.14
C ARG A 151 -24.23 12.66 20.79
N VAL A 152 -24.85 11.49 20.89
CA VAL A 152 -26.14 11.33 21.59
C VAL A 152 -25.94 11.59 23.08
N ILE A 153 -24.95 10.92 23.70
CA ILE A 153 -24.60 11.10 25.12
C ILE A 153 -24.31 12.58 25.40
N LEU A 154 -23.43 13.22 24.62
CA LEU A 154 -23.10 14.64 24.81
C LEU A 154 -24.33 15.54 24.75
N ARG A 155 -25.27 15.26 23.83
CA ARG A 155 -26.50 16.04 23.70
C ARG A 155 -27.40 15.89 24.93
N GLU A 156 -27.51 14.68 25.46
CA GLU A 156 -28.29 14.38 26.67
C GLU A 156 -27.67 15.08 27.89
N GLU A 157 -26.36 14.92 28.11
CA GLU A 157 -25.63 15.59 29.20
C GLU A 157 -25.72 17.11 29.10
N THR A 158 -25.59 17.67 27.89
CA THR A 158 -25.72 19.13 27.69
C THR A 158 -27.14 19.62 28.00
N ALA A 159 -28.16 18.82 27.68
CA ALA A 159 -29.55 19.16 27.99
C ALA A 159 -29.79 19.14 29.51
N GLU A 160 -29.25 18.15 30.22
CA GLU A 160 -29.33 18.09 31.68
C GLU A 160 -28.57 19.23 32.36
N ILE A 161 -27.33 19.51 31.94
CA ILE A 161 -26.56 20.67 32.44
C ILE A 161 -27.33 21.98 32.23
N ARG A 162 -27.98 22.16 31.08
CA ARG A 162 -28.81 23.35 30.80
C ARG A 162 -30.04 23.44 31.71
N LYS A 163 -30.68 22.31 32.06
CA LYS A 163 -31.80 22.31 33.01
C LYS A 163 -31.33 22.72 34.39
N ILE A 164 -30.23 22.14 34.88
CA ILE A 164 -29.63 22.47 36.17
C ILE A 164 -29.25 23.96 36.22
N ALA A 165 -28.59 24.47 35.18
CA ALA A 165 -28.19 25.88 35.10
C ALA A 165 -29.39 26.85 35.18
N ARG A 166 -30.54 26.48 34.61
CA ARG A 166 -31.79 27.26 34.72
C ARG A 166 -32.48 27.16 36.08
N ALA A 167 -32.20 26.12 36.85
CA ALA A 167 -32.75 25.94 38.19
C ALA A 167 -31.90 26.64 39.27
N LEU A 168 -30.63 26.92 38.95
CA LEU A 168 -29.67 27.55 39.85
C LEU A 168 -29.47 29.06 39.63
N GLY A 169 -30.03 29.63 38.56
CA GLY A 169 -30.03 31.07 38.28
C GLY A 169 -31.44 31.58 38.02
#